data_AF-A0A969TES5-F1
#
_entry.id   AF-A0A969TES5-F1
#
_cell.length_a   1.000
_cell.length_b   1.000
_cell.length_c   1.000
_cell.angle_alpha   90.00
_cell.angle_beta   90.00
_cell.angle_gamma   90.00
#
_symmetry.space_group_name_H-M   'P 1'
#
loop_
_entity.id
_entity.type
_entity.pdbx_description
1 polymer ?
#
loop_
_entity_poly.entity_id
_entity_poly.type
_entity_poly.pdbx_seq_one_letter_code
_entity_poly.pdbx_strand_id
1 'polypeptide(L)'
;MKIINKQDRGKFAIATESVPESEINLDFNPLINQFELTGDYYLIHWQARAKGYRQWGIYRTCDDSYHSRLKIPMAYGGWSTLQLEDATATTLPSAVLFFKGSLKL
;
A
#
# COMPACT_ATOMS: atom_id res chain seq x y z
N MET A 1 -7.62 6.28 -16.97
CA MET A 1 -6.38 5.55 -16.62
C MET A 1 -6.07 5.76 -15.13
N LYS A 2 -5.14 5.01 -14.53
CA LYS A 2 -4.65 5.30 -13.16
C LYS A 2 -3.30 5.99 -13.27
N ILE A 3 -3.06 6.96 -12.40
CA ILE A 3 -1.79 7.68 -12.32
C ILE A 3 -1.22 7.38 -10.93
N ILE A 4 0.04 6.92 -10.89
CA ILE A 4 0.77 6.63 -9.66
C ILE A 4 2.04 7.48 -9.72
N ASN A 5 2.13 8.47 -8.85
CA ASN A 5 3.26 9.37 -8.74
C ASN A 5 4.04 9.05 -7.47
N LYS A 6 5.30 8.69 -7.62
CA LYS A 6 6.19 8.53 -6.47
C LYS A 6 6.57 9.92 -5.95
N GLN A 7 6.38 10.14 -4.65
CA GLN A 7 6.71 11.41 -4.00
C GLN A 7 8.02 11.31 -3.24
N ASP A 8 8.21 10.22 -2.48
CA ASP A 8 9.40 9.93 -1.68
C ASP A 8 9.44 8.42 -1.39
N ARG A 9 10.43 7.96 -0.63
CA ARG A 9 10.51 6.57 -0.20
C ARG A 9 9.31 6.17 0.63
N GLY A 10 8.63 5.11 0.19
CA GLY A 10 7.38 4.67 0.81
C GLY A 10 6.24 5.69 0.70
N LYS A 11 6.33 6.70 -0.18
CA LYS A 11 5.28 7.72 -0.37
C LYS A 11 4.85 7.84 -1.82
N PHE A 12 3.53 7.75 -2.04
CA PHE A 12 2.95 7.74 -3.37
C PHE A 12 1.63 8.51 -3.42
N ALA A 13 1.42 9.31 -4.45
CA ALA A 13 0.11 9.86 -4.80
C ALA A 13 -0.54 8.98 -5.88
N ILE A 14 -1.79 8.57 -5.64
CA ILE A 14 -2.57 7.81 -6.61
C ILE A 14 -3.80 8.61 -7.03
N ALA A 15 -4.02 8.76 -8.33
CA ALA A 15 -5.16 9.51 -8.87
C ALA A 15 -5.92 8.70 -9.92
N THR A 16 -7.21 9.01 -10.05
CA THR A 16 -8.08 8.53 -11.13
C THR A 16 -8.20 9.65 -12.14
N GLU A 17 -7.68 9.44 -13.35
CA GLU A 17 -7.68 10.48 -14.39
C GLU A 17 -9.08 11.05 -14.70
N SER A 18 -10.11 10.20 -14.60
CA SER A 18 -11.50 10.57 -14.90
C SER A 18 -12.32 11.02 -13.68
N VAL A 19 -11.71 11.15 -12.51
CA VAL A 19 -12.40 11.59 -11.28
C VAL A 19 -11.62 12.76 -10.68
N PRO A 20 -12.12 14.00 -10.81
CA PRO A 20 -11.52 15.18 -10.18
C PRO A 20 -11.33 14.95 -8.68
N GLU A 21 -10.26 15.51 -8.13
CA GLU A 21 -9.97 15.49 -6.68
C GLU A 21 -9.89 14.07 -6.07
N SER A 22 -9.67 13.05 -6.91
CA SER A 22 -9.56 11.65 -6.46
C SER A 22 -8.15 11.25 -6.01
N GLU A 23 -7.26 12.23 -5.83
CA GLU A 23 -5.90 11.97 -5.39
C GLU A 23 -5.92 11.46 -3.95
N ILE A 24 -5.24 10.34 -3.73
CA ILE A 24 -4.99 9.78 -2.41
C ILE A 24 -3.49 9.77 -2.21
N ASN A 25 -3.05 10.43 -1.14
CA ASN A 25 -1.66 10.39 -0.70
C ASN A 25 -1.47 9.19 0.22
N LEU A 26 -0.49 8.35 -0.13
CA LEU A 26 -0.09 7.18 0.61
C LEU A 26 1.26 7.44 1.26
N ASP A 27 1.37 7.15 2.55
CA ASP A 27 2.61 7.17 3.32
C ASP A 27 2.68 5.90 4.16
N PHE A 28 3.59 5.01 3.78
CA PHE A 28 3.79 3.75 4.49
C PHE A 28 4.73 3.89 5.70
N ASN A 29 5.43 5.01 5.85
CA ASN A 29 6.46 5.17 6.87
C ASN A 29 5.93 5.05 8.31
N PRO A 30 4.72 5.54 8.67
CA PRO A 30 4.18 5.32 10.01
C PRO A 30 4.05 3.84 10.37
N LEU A 31 3.60 2.99 9.44
CA LEU A 31 3.57 1.54 9.63
C LEU A 31 4.97 0.95 9.75
N ILE A 32 5.89 1.34 8.86
CA ILE A 32 7.27 0.84 8.84
C ILE A 32 7.97 1.15 10.17
N ASN A 33 7.80 2.36 10.68
CA ASN A 33 8.44 2.82 11.90
C ASN A 33 7.80 2.19 13.14
N GLN A 34 6.47 2.17 13.24
CA GLN A 34 5.75 1.63 14.40
C GLN A 34 6.03 0.14 14.61
N PHE A 35 6.15 -0.62 13.53
CA PHE A 35 6.36 -2.07 13.56
C PHE A 35 7.83 -2.47 13.30
N GLU A 36 8.75 -1.50 13.27
CA GLU A 36 10.19 -1.71 13.10
C GLU A 36 10.53 -2.63 11.90
N LEU A 37 9.85 -2.40 10.76
CA LEU A 37 9.92 -3.31 9.62
C LEU A 37 11.25 -3.20 8.87
N THR A 38 11.97 -4.32 8.76
CA THR A 38 13.29 -4.38 8.12
C THR A 38 13.40 -5.42 7.00
N GLY A 39 14.28 -5.12 6.04
CA GLY A 39 14.58 -5.94 4.87
C GLY A 39 13.56 -5.79 3.73
N ASP A 40 13.51 -6.80 2.86
CA ASP A 40 12.62 -6.82 1.71
C ASP A 40 11.25 -7.41 2.07
N TYR A 41 10.20 -6.62 1.88
CA TYR A 41 8.83 -7.01 2.20
C TYR A 41 7.81 -6.27 1.32
N TYR A 42 6.56 -6.70 1.46
CA TYR A 42 5.40 -6.11 0.80
C TYR A 42 4.42 -5.62 1.85
N LEU A 43 3.89 -4.41 1.64
CA LEU A 43 2.75 -3.88 2.38
C LEU A 43 1.56 -3.77 1.43
N ILE A 44 0.50 -4.48 1.75
CA ILE A 44 -0.65 -4.66 0.87
C ILE A 44 -1.89 -4.11 1.56
N HIS A 45 -2.63 -3.26 0.85
CA HIS A 45 -3.85 -2.63 1.40
C HIS A 45 -4.98 -2.58 0.38
N TRP A 46 -6.19 -2.42 0.88
CA TRP A 46 -7.33 -2.15 0.02
C TRP A 46 -7.43 -0.64 -0.25
N GLN A 47 -7.40 -0.24 -1.52
CA GLN A 47 -7.40 1.18 -1.87
C GLN A 47 -8.74 1.84 -1.52
N ALA A 48 -8.68 2.92 -0.74
CA ALA A 48 -9.82 3.76 -0.36
C ALA A 48 -10.33 4.66 -1.52
N ARG A 49 -10.48 4.11 -2.73
CA ARG A 49 -10.98 4.83 -3.92
C ARG A 49 -12.50 4.74 -4.04
N ALA A 50 -13.08 5.50 -4.98
CA ALA A 50 -14.49 5.36 -5.35
C ALA A 50 -14.83 3.92 -5.80
N LYS A 51 -16.07 3.51 -5.56
CA LYS A 51 -16.57 2.18 -5.97
C LYS A 51 -16.36 2.00 -7.49
N GLY A 52 -15.91 0.80 -7.90
CA GLY A 52 -15.56 0.50 -9.29
C GLY A 52 -14.09 0.75 -9.65
N TYR A 53 -13.36 1.54 -8.85
CA TYR A 53 -11.94 1.84 -9.06
C TYR A 53 -11.01 1.26 -8.00
N ARG A 54 -11.58 0.60 -6.99
CA ARG A 54 -10.82 -0.01 -5.89
C ARG A 54 -10.06 -1.24 -6.38
N GLN A 55 -8.80 -1.32 -5.97
CA GLN A 55 -7.91 -2.44 -6.23
C GLN A 55 -7.09 -2.69 -4.96
N TRP A 56 -6.38 -3.81 -4.92
CA TRP A 56 -5.32 -3.99 -3.93
C TRP A 56 -4.12 -3.12 -4.30
N GLY A 57 -3.70 -2.29 -3.37
CA GLY A 57 -2.45 -1.54 -3.41
C GLY A 57 -1.32 -2.36 -2.83
N ILE A 58 -0.16 -2.35 -3.49
CA ILE A 58 1.00 -3.16 -3.10
C ILE A 58 2.22 -2.26 -3.13
N TYR A 59 2.76 -1.95 -1.95
CA TYR A 59 4.07 -1.35 -1.82
C TYR A 59 5.14 -2.44 -1.65
N ARG A 60 6.24 -2.33 -2.40
CA ARG A 60 7.38 -3.24 -2.36
C ARG A 60 8.63 -2.48 -1.95
N THR A 61 9.29 -2.90 -0.87
CA THR A 61 10.40 -2.11 -0.30
C THR A 61 11.71 -2.21 -1.06
N CYS A 62 11.97 -3.34 -1.73
CA CYS A 62 13.28 -3.58 -2.35
C CYS A 62 13.55 -2.66 -3.55
N ASP A 63 12.51 -2.24 -4.27
CA ASP A 63 12.59 -1.31 -5.41
C ASP A 63 11.78 -0.03 -5.17
N ASP A 64 11.22 0.12 -3.97
CA ASP A 64 10.43 1.27 -3.54
C ASP A 64 9.37 1.65 -4.58
N SER A 65 8.60 0.63 -4.97
CA SER A 65 7.57 0.69 -6.01
C SER A 65 6.17 0.44 -5.45
N TYR A 66 5.17 1.02 -6.10
CA TYR A 66 3.77 0.84 -5.77
C TYR A 66 2.97 0.33 -6.97
N HIS A 67 2.22 -0.74 -6.76
CA HIS A 67 1.40 -1.40 -7.77
C HIS A 67 -0.05 -1.45 -7.34
N SER A 68 -0.97 -1.52 -8.31
CA SER A 68 -2.37 -1.85 -8.03
C SER A 68 -2.81 -3.05 -8.85
N ARG A 69 -3.52 -3.99 -8.21
CA ARG A 69 -3.94 -5.27 -8.77
C ARG A 69 -5.36 -5.64 -8.32
N LEU A 70 -6.12 -6.28 -9.20
CA LEU A 70 -7.45 -6.80 -8.84
C LEU A 70 -7.39 -8.04 -7.95
N LYS A 71 -6.32 -8.84 -8.08
CA LYS A 71 -6.09 -10.06 -7.32
C LYS A 71 -4.64 -10.14 -6.89
N ILE A 72 -4.40 -10.73 -5.72
CA ILE A 72 -3.06 -11.03 -5.21
C ILE A 72 -3.02 -12.54 -4.93
N PRO A 73 -2.11 -13.29 -5.57
CA PRO A 73 -1.94 -14.70 -5.23
C PRO A 73 -1.36 -14.80 -3.82
N MET A 74 -2.10 -15.39 -2.89
CA MET A 74 -1.58 -15.66 -1.55
C MET A 74 -0.86 -17.00 -1.54
N ALA A 75 0.44 -16.97 -1.21
CA ALA A 75 1.19 -18.17 -0.89
C ALA A 75 0.85 -18.66 0.52
N TYR A 76 1.06 -19.95 0.80
CA TYR A 76 0.93 -20.49 2.15
C TYR A 76 2.06 -19.96 3.06
N GLY A 77 1.68 -19.38 4.19
CA GLY A 77 2.60 -18.87 5.22
C GLY A 77 3.24 -17.52 4.91
N GLY A 78 3.84 -16.88 5.93
CA GLY A 78 4.61 -15.64 5.79
C GLY A 78 3.81 -14.33 5.79
N TRP A 79 2.51 -14.39 6.08
CA TRP A 79 1.62 -13.22 6.13
C TRP A 79 1.34 -12.81 7.57
N SER A 80 1.34 -11.51 7.81
CA SER A 80 0.87 -10.90 9.07
C SER A 80 -0.05 -9.73 8.76
N THR A 81 -0.92 -9.36 9.69
CA THR A 81 -1.73 -8.13 9.61
C THR A 81 -1.12 -7.09 10.52
N LEU A 82 -0.91 -5.87 10.02
CA LEU A 82 -0.42 -4.73 10.79
C LEU A 82 -1.46 -3.61 10.73
N GLN A 83 -1.75 -3.00 11.86
CA GLN A 83 -2.72 -1.91 11.95
C GLN A 83 -2.25 -0.88 12.97
N LEU A 84 -2.11 0.37 12.52
CA LEU A 84 -1.97 1.51 13.40
C LEU A 84 -3.30 1.75 14.14
N GLU A 85 -3.20 2.32 15.34
CA GLU A 85 -4.39 2.78 16.04
C GLU A 85 -5.04 3.90 15.22
N ASP A 86 -6.33 3.73 14.89
CA ASP A 86 -7.02 4.60 13.94
C ASP A 86 -7.09 6.05 14.42
N ALA A 87 -7.20 6.26 15.74
CA ALA A 87 -7.23 7.57 16.37
C ALA A 87 -5.92 8.36 16.19
N THR A 88 -4.80 7.68 15.93
CA THR A 88 -3.47 8.31 15.80
C THR A 88 -2.92 8.24 14.37
N ALA A 89 -3.57 7.48 13.48
CA ALA A 89 -3.16 7.36 12.09
C ALA A 89 -3.43 8.68 11.33
N THR A 90 -2.35 9.36 10.94
CA THR A 90 -2.44 10.63 10.17
C THR A 90 -2.36 10.43 8.66
N THR A 91 -2.09 9.20 8.20
CA THR A 91 -1.85 8.88 6.80
C THR A 91 -2.49 7.54 6.41
N LEU A 92 -2.70 7.35 5.11
CA LEU A 92 -3.11 6.08 4.55
C LEU A 92 -1.90 5.33 3.97
N PRO A 93 -1.88 3.99 3.97
CA PRO A 93 -2.84 3.14 4.69
C PRO A 93 -2.54 3.07 6.19
N SER A 94 -3.59 2.95 7.02
CA SER A 94 -3.46 2.69 8.46
C SER A 94 -3.44 1.19 8.80
N ALA A 95 -3.91 0.33 7.89
CA ALA A 95 -3.92 -1.13 8.04
C ALA A 95 -3.45 -1.83 6.76
N VAL A 96 -2.60 -2.85 6.91
CA VAL A 96 -1.97 -3.59 5.81
C VAL A 96 -1.84 -5.08 6.10
N LEU A 97 -1.85 -5.87 5.04
CA LEU A 97 -1.24 -7.19 5.03
C LEU A 97 0.27 -7.01 4.79
N PHE A 98 1.07 -7.56 5.69
CA PHE A 98 2.53 -7.63 5.61
C PHE A 98 2.94 -9.01 5.09
N PHE A 99 3.86 -9.05 4.14
CA PHE A 99 4.42 -10.30 3.63
C PHE A 99 5.93 -10.17 3.42
N LYS A 100 6.70 -11.12 3.96
CA LYS A 100 8.15 -11.23 3.75
C LYS A 100 8.44 -12.49 2.94
N GLY A 101 8.79 -12.33 1.66
CA GLY A 101 8.97 -13.44 0.74
C GLY A 101 9.06 -12.97 -0.72
N SER A 102 8.83 -13.87 -1.67
CA SER A 102 8.76 -13.52 -3.10
C SER A 102 7.31 -13.57 -3.56
N LEU A 103 6.77 -12.44 -4.03
CA LEU A 103 5.42 -12.35 -4.59
C LEU A 103 5.51 -12.27 -6.13
N LYS A 104 4.80 -13.15 -6.83
CA LYS A 104 4.65 -13.06 -8.29
C LYS A 104 3.58 -12.00 -8.60
N LEU A 105 4.03 -10.79 -8.94
CA LEU A 105 3.20 -9.62 -9.23
C LEU A 105 2.73 -9.52 -10.68
#